data_AF-A0A8T5BFQ5-F1
#
_entry.id   AF-A0A8T5BFQ5-F1
#
_cell.length_a   1.000
_cell.length_b   1.000
_cell.length_c   1.000
_cell.angle_alpha   90.00
_cell.angle_beta   90.00
_cell.angle_gamma   90.00
#
_symmetry.space_group_name_H-M   'P 1'
#
loop_
_entity.id
_entity.type
_entity.pdbx_description
1 polymer ?
#
loop_
_entity_poly.entity_id
_entity_poly.type
_entity_poly.pdbx_seq_one_letter_code
_entity_poly.pdbx_strand_id
1 'polypeptide(L)'
;MNRKQVNLKLEDRLIKEVEQLVKQGKFNSKTEAFTKALQLLIKSYRVEEFKNRIDEIREGTEKLPSVTEAVIKSHEEENQR
;
A
#
# COMPACT_ATOMS: atom_id res chain seq x y z
N MET A 1 -11.77 18.73 14.90
CA MET A 1 -10.84 18.35 13.81
C MET A 1 -10.32 19.61 13.15
N ASN A 2 -9.02 19.88 13.21
CA ASN A 2 -8.44 21.08 12.59
C ASN A 2 -8.39 20.91 11.06
N ARG A 3 -9.16 21.73 10.34
CA ARG A 3 -9.05 21.84 8.88
C ARG A 3 -7.84 22.70 8.55
N LYS A 4 -6.94 22.18 7.72
CA LYS A 4 -5.80 22.94 7.18
C LYS A 4 -6.08 23.25 5.71
N GLN A 5 -5.89 24.51 5.31
CA GLN A 5 -5.97 24.91 3.91
C GLN A 5 -4.62 24.70 3.24
N VAL A 6 -4.63 24.16 2.03
CA VAL A 6 -3.45 23.94 1.20
C VAL A 6 -3.70 24.60 -0.16
N ASN A 7 -2.75 25.40 -0.62
CA ASN A 7 -2.80 26.02 -1.94
C ASN A 7 -1.87 25.26 -2.90
N LEU A 8 -2.39 24.82 -4.04
CA LEU A 8 -1.66 24.04 -5.03
C LEU A 8 -1.79 24.69 -6.40
N LYS A 9 -0.72 24.63 -7.19
CA LYS A 9 -0.76 24.94 -8.62
C LYS A 9 -0.93 23.62 -9.37
N LEU A 10 -2.00 23.52 -10.14
CA LEU A 10 -2.34 22.33 -10.92
C LEU A 10 -2.52 22.73 -12.39
N GLU A 11 -2.32 21.77 -13.28
CA GLU A 11 -2.60 21.99 -14.70
C GLU A 11 -4.09 22.24 -14.94
N ASP A 12 -4.39 23.18 -15.83
CA ASP A 12 -5.76 23.56 -16.17
C ASP A 12 -6.58 22.37 -16.71
N ARG A 13 -5.95 21.47 -17.46
CA ARG A 13 -6.59 20.25 -17.98
C ARG A 13 -7.11 19.35 -16.85
N LEU A 14 -6.30 19.15 -15.81
CA LEU A 14 -6.67 18.33 -14.66
C LEU A 14 -7.84 18.96 -13.89
N ILE A 15 -7.83 20.29 -13.70
CA ILE A 15 -8.94 20.99 -13.06
C ILE A 15 -10.24 20.80 -13.86
N LYS A 16 -10.18 20.92 -15.19
CA LYS A 16 -11.34 20.74 -16.07
C LYS A 16 -11.92 19.33 -15.98
N GLU A 17 -11.09 18.29 -15.92
CA GLU A 17 -11.56 16.91 -15.73
C GLU A 17 -12.28 16.74 -14.38
N VAL A 18 -11.71 17.27 -13.30
CA VAL A 18 -12.35 17.24 -11.98
C VAL A 18 -13.68 17.99 -11.99
N GLU A 19 -13.76 19.13 -12.66
CA GLU A 19 -15.02 19.87 -12.82
C GLU A 19 -16.07 19.09 -13.60
N GLN A 20 -15.68 18.35 -14.62
CA GLN A 20 -16.61 17.46 -15.34
C GLN A 20 -17.17 16.38 -14.43
N LEU A 21 -16.33 15.75 -13.58
CA LEU A 21 -16.79 14.73 -12.63
C LEU A 21 -17.79 15.30 -11.61
N VAL A 22 -17.58 16.54 -11.17
CA VAL A 22 -18.54 17.24 -10.29
C VAL A 22 -19.84 17.55 -11.04
N LYS A 23 -19.76 18.05 -12.28
CA LYS A 23 -20.94 18.33 -13.12
C LYS A 23 -21.76 17.07 -13.41
N GLN A 24 -21.11 15.92 -13.54
CA GLN A 24 -21.76 14.61 -13.71
C GLN A 24 -22.38 14.06 -12.41
N GLY A 25 -22.25 14.77 -11.28
CA GLY A 25 -22.78 14.34 -9.99
C GLY A 25 -21.98 13.20 -9.34
N LYS A 26 -20.75 12.90 -9.81
CA LYS A 26 -19.89 11.88 -9.19
C LYS A 26 -19.31 12.34 -7.86
N PHE A 27 -19.18 13.65 -7.67
CA PHE A 27 -18.74 14.29 -6.44
C PHE A 27 -19.57 15.54 -6.20
N ASN A 28 -19.80 15.88 -4.93
CA ASN A 28 -20.56 17.07 -4.54
C ASN A 28 -19.73 18.35 -4.70
N SER A 29 -18.40 18.26 -4.69
CA SER A 29 -17.50 19.40 -4.86
C SER A 29 -16.12 19.01 -5.36
N LYS A 30 -15.36 19.99 -5.89
CA LYS A 30 -13.94 19.83 -6.23
C LYS A 30 -13.11 19.38 -5.02
N THR A 31 -13.36 19.98 -3.85
CA THR A 31 -12.68 19.62 -2.60
C THR A 31 -12.88 18.15 -2.23
N GLU A 32 -14.09 17.63 -2.40
CA GLU A 32 -14.39 16.22 -2.16
C GLU A 32 -13.60 15.32 -3.12
N ALA A 33 -13.65 15.63 -4.43
CA ALA A 33 -12.92 14.87 -5.44
C ALA A 33 -11.41 14.83 -5.15
N PHE A 34 -10.79 15.97 -4.86
CA PHE A 34 -9.36 16.03 -4.51
C PHE A 34 -9.05 15.31 -3.21
N THR A 35 -9.92 15.40 -2.20
CA THR A 35 -9.73 14.68 -0.93
C THR A 35 -9.75 13.17 -1.16
N LYS A 36 -10.69 12.67 -1.97
CA LYS A 36 -10.78 11.25 -2.32
C LYS A 36 -9.57 10.78 -3.11
N ALA A 37 -9.13 11.58 -4.09
CA ALA A 37 -7.92 11.28 -4.87
C ALA A 37 -6.68 11.16 -3.98
N LEU A 38 -6.46 12.12 -3.06
CA LEU A 38 -5.34 12.08 -2.12
C LEU A 38 -5.41 10.87 -1.18
N GLN A 39 -6.61 10.53 -0.69
CA GLN A 39 -6.79 9.34 0.14
C GLN A 39 -6.46 8.04 -0.61
N LEU A 40 -6.88 7.94 -1.87
CA LEU A 40 -6.56 6.79 -2.72
C LEU A 40 -5.06 6.68 -2.97
N LEU A 41 -4.39 7.80 -3.26
CA LEU A 41 -2.94 7.86 -3.45
C LEU A 41 -2.19 7.44 -2.18
N ILE A 42 -2.56 7.97 -1.02
CA ILE A 42 -1.93 7.58 0.26
C ILE A 42 -2.13 6.08 0.53
N LYS A 43 -3.32 5.56 0.24
CA LYS A 43 -3.60 4.12 0.39
C LYS A 43 -2.78 3.27 -0.57
N SER A 44 -2.60 3.68 -1.82
CA SER A 44 -1.82 2.89 -2.79
C SER A 44 -0.36 2.75 -2.36
N TYR A 45 0.26 3.84 -1.89
CA TYR A 45 1.64 3.78 -1.36
C TYR A 45 1.76 2.89 -0.13
N ARG A 46 0.77 2.92 0.78
CA ARG A 46 0.78 2.02 1.95
C ARG A 46 0.66 0.56 1.52
N VAL A 47 -0.23 0.25 0.57
CA VAL A 47 -0.40 -1.12 0.07
C VAL A 47 0.87 -1.62 -0.60
N GLU A 48 1.54 -0.78 -1.38
CA GLU A 48 2.83 -1.10 -1.99
C GLU A 48 3.91 -1.38 -0.94
N GLU A 49 4.00 -0.54 0.10
CA GLU A 49 4.91 -0.77 1.23
C GLU A 49 4.62 -2.10 1.94
N PHE A 50 3.34 -2.43 2.17
CA PHE A 50 2.95 -3.72 2.74
C PHE A 50 3.31 -4.89 1.84
N LYS A 51 3.13 -4.75 0.53
CA LYS A 51 3.48 -5.79 -0.44
C LYS A 51 4.99 -6.05 -0.42
N ASN A 52 5.79 -4.99 -0.46
CA ASN A 52 7.25 -5.10 -0.40
C ASN A 52 7.70 -5.79 0.90
N ARG A 53 7.08 -5.48 2.04
CA ARG A 53 7.37 -6.16 3.32
C ARG A 53 6.98 -7.65 3.32
N ILE A 54 5.88 -8.02 2.66
CA ILE A 54 5.48 -9.43 2.51
C ILE A 54 6.49 -10.18 1.63
N ASP A 55 6.91 -9.56 0.52
CA ASP A 55 7.89 -10.14 -0.39
C ASP A 55 9.26 -10.29 0.30
N GLU A 56 9.69 -9.33 1.12
CA GLU A 56 10.90 -9.43 1.96
C GLU A 56 10.81 -10.57 2.99
N ILE A 57 9.65 -10.74 3.66
CA ILE A 57 9.44 -11.86 4.58
C ILE A 57 9.54 -13.19 3.83
N ARG A 58 8.93 -13.28 2.64
CA ARG A 58 8.96 -14.47 1.81
C ARG A 58 10.38 -14.84 1.40
N GLU A 59 11.15 -13.90 0.85
CA GLU A 59 12.57 -14.11 0.51
C GLU A 59 13.43 -14.48 1.73
N GLY A 60 13.13 -13.88 2.89
CA GLY A 60 13.77 -14.23 4.17
C GLY A 60 13.45 -15.66 4.62
N THR A 61 12.22 -16.12 4.40
CA THR A 61 11.75 -17.47 4.78
C THR A 61 12.09 -18.56 3.78
N GLU A 62 12.37 -18.26 2.51
CA GLU A 62 12.81 -19.25 1.52
C GLU A 62 14.20 -19.84 1.82
N LYS A 63 14.99 -19.19 2.69
CA LYS A 63 16.27 -19.70 3.20
C LYS A 63 16.15 -20.41 4.56
N LEU A 64 14.99 -20.40 5.20
CA LEU A 64 14.77 -21.13 6.43
C LEU A 64 14.46 -22.60 6.09
N PRO A 65 15.16 -23.58 6.72
CA PRO A 65 14.78 -24.97 6.56
C PRO A 65 13.32 -25.11 6.97
N SER A 66 12.57 -25.90 6.21
CA SER A 66 11.20 -26.23 6.58
C SER A 66 11.18 -26.79 8.00
N VAL A 67 10.10 -26.57 8.76
CA VAL A 67 9.95 -27.14 10.11
C VAL A 67 10.22 -28.66 10.10
N THR A 68 9.86 -29.32 9.00
CA THR A 68 10.16 -30.74 8.75
C THR A 68 11.65 -31.02 8.61
N GLU A 69 12.41 -30.25 7.83
CA GLU A 69 13.87 -30.39 7.71
C GLU A 69 14.61 -30.07 9.01
N ALA A 70 14.14 -29.09 9.78
CA ALA A 70 14.70 -28.76 11.09
C ALA A 70 14.52 -29.91 12.09
N VAL A 71 13.35 -30.58 12.07
CA VAL A 71 13.07 -31.75 12.90
C VAL A 71 13.91 -32.96 12.45
N ILE A 72 14.06 -33.19 11.14
CA ILE A 72 14.88 -34.28 10.60
C ILE A 72 16.35 -34.10 11.00
N LYS A 73 16.93 -32.90 10.82
CA LYS A 73 18.32 -32.62 11.25
C LYS A 73 18.52 -32.82 12.75
N SER A 74 17.57 -32.36 13.58
CA SER A 74 17.66 -32.55 15.03
C SER A 74 17.64 -34.02 15.43
N HIS A 75 16.95 -34.87 14.68
CA HIS A 75 16.90 -36.32 14.94
C HIS A 75 18.13 -37.06 14.40
N GLU A 76 18.74 -36.59 13.31
CA GLU A 76 20.01 -37.12 12.79
C GLU A 76 21.19 -36.79 13.73
N GLU A 77 21.19 -35.62 14.37
CA GLU A 77 22.21 -35.22 15.35
C GLU A 77 22.10 -35.97 16.69
N GLU A 78 20.90 -36.38 17.11
CA GLU A 78 20.70 -37.22 18.30
C GLU A 78 21.21 -38.66 18.13
N ASN A 79 21.19 -39.20 16.91
CA ASN A 79 21.65 -40.55 16.61
C ASN A 79 23.18 -40.70 16.45
N GLN A 80 23.93 -39.59 16.53
CA GLN A 80 25.41 -39.60 16.48
C GLN A 80 26.07 -39.36 17.84
N ARG A 81 25.33 -39.49 18.95
CA ARG A 81 25.88 -39.44 20.32
C ARG A 81 25.78 -40.77 21.05
#